data_AF-A0A3D8GMZ6-F1
#
_entry.id   AF-A0A3D8GMZ6-F1
#
_cell.length_a   1.000
_cell.length_b   1.000
_cell.length_c   1.000
_cell.angle_alpha   90.00
_cell.angle_beta   90.00
_cell.angle_gamma   90.00
#
_symmetry.space_group_name_H-M   'P 1'
#
loop_
_entity.id
_entity.type
_entity.pdbx_description
1 polymer ?
#
loop_
_entity_poly.entity_id
_entity_poly.type
_entity_poly.pdbx_seq_one_letter_code
_entity_poly.pdbx_strand_id
1 'polypeptide(L)'
;MSQLLSLFEQYSYLILAIGIFLELMALPISGQLLMAYAGYFAFLGKMSYPLAFLTAFGAAVAGITITYVIGKTGGYKLVEKYGRYIHLTPEKYKKTSSWFERSGKVLLVFSYFIPGVRHFAGYVSGISRLPFRSFAIPAYSGALLWSFGFVTLGKILGPQWSVFHDAAGHYFMYFVAAGALLVAAFLGYRHYKDEIKAFSKKLLKWILAHSKTIRAAEFFLSTMALVSAVFAVLMIGLAQNYWHDEFSQFNAVTKYVLSRAVFKNSLASFSVFGSGYTLFFLLAITVSVIWAKNRNRLLEYSLLVVCIVGAKLFHILILIVLSPLKIGAVRSEDFPEFGSFMLMVVYGSSLFLLARHSVRNFALILASLAGLFALLCTGIAKVLSIDVLPSDIVGGYVYGAVWISFNFLLFEMIRLIINEYRKG
;
A
#
# COMPACT_ATOMS: atom_id res chain seq x y z
N MET A 1 -8.10 45.97 -4.02
CA MET A 1 -8.38 44.52 -4.13
C MET A 1 -7.42 43.82 -5.09
N SER A 2 -7.26 44.29 -6.34
CA SER A 2 -6.36 43.69 -7.36
C SER A 2 -4.87 43.61 -6.94
N GLN A 3 -4.32 44.66 -6.33
CA GLN A 3 -2.92 44.66 -5.84
C GLN A 3 -2.66 43.65 -4.70
N LEU A 4 -3.69 43.37 -3.90
CA LEU A 4 -3.62 42.43 -2.78
C LEU A 4 -3.70 40.98 -3.29
N LEU A 5 -4.54 40.74 -4.31
CA LEU A 5 -4.56 39.46 -5.03
C LEU A 5 -3.25 39.20 -5.77
N SER A 6 -2.67 40.19 -6.46
CA SER A 6 -1.41 39.99 -7.18
C SER A 6 -0.23 39.70 -6.25
N LEU A 7 -0.16 40.37 -5.08
CA LEU A 7 0.84 40.05 -4.06
C LEU A 7 0.63 38.64 -3.51
N PHE A 8 -0.60 38.29 -3.14
CA PHE A 8 -0.92 36.95 -2.63
C PHE A 8 -0.59 35.84 -3.65
N GLU A 9 -0.92 36.05 -4.92
CA GLU A 9 -0.55 35.16 -6.02
C GLU A 9 0.98 35.04 -6.12
N GLN A 10 1.70 36.16 -6.16
CA GLN A 10 3.15 36.19 -6.30
C GLN A 10 3.87 35.45 -5.15
N TYR A 11 3.44 35.64 -3.91
CA TYR A 11 4.02 34.92 -2.76
C TYR A 11 3.63 33.45 -2.76
N SER A 12 2.44 33.07 -3.23
CA SER A 12 1.99 31.68 -3.26
C SER A 12 2.83 30.82 -4.21
N TYR A 13 3.17 31.31 -5.41
CA TYR A 13 4.08 30.59 -6.32
C TYR A 13 5.50 30.55 -5.78
N LEU A 14 5.98 31.64 -5.15
CA LEU A 14 7.32 31.69 -4.58
C LEU A 14 7.47 30.71 -3.41
N ILE A 15 6.50 30.65 -2.50
CA ILE A 15 6.47 29.71 -1.37
C ILE A 15 6.46 28.27 -1.89
N LEU A 16 5.65 27.99 -2.92
CA LEU A 16 5.62 26.68 -3.56
C LEU A 16 6.99 26.32 -4.17
N ALA A 17 7.59 27.25 -4.92
CA ALA A 17 8.88 27.03 -5.56
C ALA A 17 9.98 26.75 -4.53
N ILE A 18 10.12 27.62 -3.53
CA ILE A 18 11.14 27.51 -2.49
C ILE A 18 10.90 26.25 -1.65
N GLY A 19 9.66 25.97 -1.26
CA GLY A 19 9.34 24.81 -0.43
C GLY A 19 9.69 23.48 -1.10
N ILE A 20 9.33 23.31 -2.39
CA ILE A 20 9.65 22.10 -3.15
C ILE A 20 11.15 21.99 -3.43
N PHE A 21 11.80 23.12 -3.74
CA PHE A 21 13.23 23.16 -3.95
C PHE A 21 14.01 22.74 -2.70
N LEU A 22 13.69 23.35 -1.55
CA LEU A 22 14.33 23.07 -0.27
C LEU A 22 14.06 21.64 0.21
N GLU A 23 12.85 21.14 0.01
CA GLU A 23 12.53 19.74 0.29
C GLU A 23 13.48 18.79 -0.46
N LEU A 24 13.71 19.01 -1.75
CA LEU A 24 14.63 18.18 -2.52
C LEU A 24 16.09 18.34 -2.09
N MET A 25 16.44 19.43 -1.39
CA MET A 25 17.72 19.58 -0.68
C MET A 25 17.75 18.85 0.68
N ALA A 26 16.87 17.88 0.89
CA ALA A 26 16.74 17.05 2.08
C ALA A 26 16.31 17.82 3.35
N LEU A 27 15.66 18.98 3.21
CA LEU A 27 14.98 19.62 4.33
C LEU A 27 13.63 18.92 4.62
N PRO A 28 13.25 18.77 5.89
CA PRO A 28 12.03 18.06 6.31
C PRO A 28 10.78 18.93 6.08
N ILE A 29 10.54 19.30 4.83
CA ILE A 29 9.35 20.02 4.37
C ILE A 29 8.48 19.01 3.62
N SER A 30 7.16 19.00 3.82
CA SER A 30 6.27 18.13 3.05
C SER A 30 5.83 18.81 1.76
N GLY A 31 6.50 18.51 0.65
CA GLY A 31 6.12 19.06 -0.64
C GLY A 31 4.83 18.48 -1.18
N GLN A 32 4.44 17.28 -0.78
CA GLN A 32 3.12 16.72 -1.09
C GLN A 32 2.01 17.63 -0.59
N LEU A 33 2.13 18.10 0.66
CA LEU A 33 1.16 19.02 1.25
C LEU A 33 1.20 20.36 0.52
N LEU A 34 2.38 20.95 0.29
CA LEU A 34 2.50 22.23 -0.43
C LEU A 34 1.86 22.20 -1.82
N MET A 35 2.09 21.13 -2.59
CA MET A 35 1.48 20.96 -3.91
C MET A 35 -0.03 20.71 -3.82
N ALA A 36 -0.48 19.95 -2.84
CA ALA A 36 -1.91 19.74 -2.62
C ALA A 36 -2.61 21.07 -2.24
N TYR A 37 -2.01 21.89 -1.38
CA TYR A 37 -2.49 23.24 -1.07
C TYR A 37 -2.48 24.15 -2.30
N ALA A 38 -1.43 24.10 -3.12
CA ALA A 38 -1.38 24.86 -4.38
C ALA A 38 -2.48 24.44 -5.35
N GLY A 39 -2.78 23.13 -5.43
CA GLY A 39 -3.92 22.59 -6.15
C GLY A 39 -5.25 23.11 -5.61
N TYR A 40 -5.43 23.12 -4.29
CA TYR A 40 -6.61 23.66 -3.63
C TYR A 40 -6.79 25.17 -3.89
N PHE A 41 -5.70 25.95 -3.83
CA PHE A 41 -5.74 27.37 -4.17
C PHE A 41 -6.07 27.59 -5.65
N ALA A 42 -5.64 26.67 -6.52
CA ALA A 42 -6.06 26.69 -7.91
C ALA A 42 -7.54 26.34 -8.11
N PHE A 43 -8.13 25.52 -7.22
CA PHE A 43 -9.57 25.30 -7.17
C PHE A 43 -10.34 26.56 -6.71
N LEU A 44 -9.84 27.26 -5.70
CA LEU A 44 -10.42 28.53 -5.20
C LEU A 44 -10.27 29.71 -6.18
N GLY A 45 -9.62 29.52 -7.33
CA GLY A 45 -9.32 30.59 -8.28
C GLY A 45 -8.24 31.57 -7.81
N LYS A 46 -7.51 31.23 -6.74
CA LYS A 46 -6.42 32.05 -6.17
C LYS A 46 -5.05 31.75 -6.79
N MET A 47 -4.93 30.65 -7.53
CA MET A 47 -3.75 30.30 -8.33
C MET A 47 -4.20 29.76 -9.67
N SER A 48 -3.39 29.95 -10.70
CA SER A 48 -3.58 29.31 -12.00
C SER A 48 -3.01 27.90 -11.93
N TYR A 49 -3.82 26.90 -12.25
CA TYR A 49 -3.41 25.48 -12.21
C TYR A 49 -2.19 25.19 -13.09
N PRO A 50 -2.12 25.62 -14.37
CA PRO A 50 -0.92 25.44 -15.19
C PRO A 50 0.32 26.06 -14.57
N LEU A 51 0.21 27.28 -14.02
CA LEU A 51 1.33 27.95 -13.37
C LEU A 51 1.77 27.21 -12.10
N ALA A 52 0.83 26.81 -11.23
CA ALA A 52 1.14 26.06 -10.00
C ALA A 52 1.85 24.73 -10.32
N PHE A 53 1.37 24.01 -11.34
CA PHE A 53 2.00 22.78 -11.81
C PHE A 53 3.42 23.04 -12.35
N LEU A 54 3.60 24.03 -13.23
CA LEU A 54 4.90 24.36 -13.81
C LEU A 54 5.88 24.86 -12.75
N THR A 55 5.41 25.63 -11.77
CA THR A 55 6.22 26.09 -10.64
C THR A 55 6.70 24.91 -9.79
N ALA A 56 5.81 23.99 -9.40
CA ALA A 56 6.18 22.81 -8.63
C ALA A 56 7.14 21.90 -9.41
N PHE A 57 6.85 21.66 -10.69
CA PHE A 57 7.69 20.84 -11.56
C PHE A 57 9.07 21.46 -11.79
N GLY A 58 9.12 22.77 -12.09
CA GLY A 58 10.37 23.50 -12.29
C GLY A 58 11.25 23.54 -11.04
N ALA A 59 10.64 23.79 -9.87
CA ALA A 59 11.34 23.72 -8.59
C ALA A 59 11.87 22.30 -8.31
N ALA A 60 11.08 21.27 -8.62
CA ALA A 60 11.49 19.89 -8.46
C ALA A 60 12.69 19.53 -9.36
N VAL A 61 12.64 19.93 -10.63
CA VAL A 61 13.73 19.77 -11.61
C VAL A 61 14.98 20.50 -11.13
N ALA A 62 14.86 21.74 -10.65
CA ALA A 62 15.98 22.51 -10.15
C ALA A 62 16.64 21.85 -8.93
N GLY A 63 15.84 21.47 -7.92
CA GLY A 63 16.33 20.83 -6.70
C GLY A 63 17.04 19.51 -6.96
N ILE A 64 16.44 18.61 -7.75
CA ILE A 64 17.07 17.31 -8.07
C ILE A 64 18.34 17.47 -8.92
N THR A 65 18.38 18.48 -9.79
CA THR A 65 19.56 18.78 -10.62
C THR A 65 20.73 19.28 -9.78
N ILE A 66 20.46 20.21 -8.85
CA ILE A 66 21.49 20.74 -7.96
C ILE A 66 22.04 19.64 -7.07
N THR A 67 21.19 18.80 -6.48
CA THR A 67 21.67 17.66 -5.68
C THR A 67 22.47 16.64 -6.49
N TYR A 68 22.11 16.40 -7.76
CA TYR A 68 22.94 15.63 -8.69
C TYR A 68 24.29 16.27 -8.96
N VAL A 69 24.33 17.58 -9.22
CA VAL A 69 25.59 18.31 -9.45
C VAL A 69 26.47 18.26 -8.20
N ILE A 70 25.91 18.52 -7.02
CA ILE A 70 26.61 18.40 -5.73
C ILE A 70 27.17 16.99 -5.55
N GLY A 71 26.37 15.96 -5.83
CA GLY A 71 26.81 14.57 -5.78
C GLY A 71 27.95 14.29 -6.76
N LYS A 72 27.89 14.85 -7.98
CA LYS A 72 28.89 14.62 -9.03
C LYS A 72 30.20 15.34 -8.77
N THR A 73 30.16 16.56 -8.25
CA THR A 73 31.35 17.40 -7.99
C THR A 73 31.98 17.07 -6.63
N GLY A 74 31.17 16.86 -5.59
CA GLY A 74 31.62 16.60 -4.22
C GLY A 74 31.72 15.12 -3.83
N GLY A 75 31.07 14.23 -4.57
CA GLY A 75 30.83 12.84 -4.14
C GLY A 75 32.07 11.99 -3.93
N TYR A 76 33.11 12.14 -4.76
CA TYR A 76 34.31 11.30 -4.61
C TYR A 76 35.06 11.62 -3.31
N LYS A 77 35.29 12.90 -3.00
CA LYS A 77 35.93 13.33 -1.75
C LYS A 77 35.08 13.03 -0.51
N LEU A 78 33.75 13.07 -0.63
CA LEU A 78 32.83 12.78 0.48
C LEU A 78 32.72 11.26 0.76
N VAL A 79 32.70 10.42 -0.28
CA VAL A 79 32.72 8.96 -0.16
C VAL A 79 34.08 8.46 0.33
N GLU A 80 35.17 9.10 -0.07
CA GLU A 80 36.51 8.80 0.47
C GLU A 80 36.61 9.12 1.96
N LYS A 81 36.03 10.25 2.42
CA LYS A 81 36.08 10.68 3.83
C LYS A 81 35.03 10.01 4.73
N TYR A 82 33.82 9.73 4.22
CA TYR A 82 32.68 9.24 5.03
C TYR A 82 32.04 7.94 4.51
N GLY A 83 32.52 7.35 3.41
CA GLY A 83 31.95 6.12 2.82
C GLY A 83 31.93 4.92 3.77
N ARG A 84 32.85 4.89 4.75
CA ARG A 84 32.88 3.89 5.83
C ARG A 84 31.65 3.95 6.76
N TYR A 85 31.04 5.12 6.94
CA TYR A 85 29.85 5.29 7.79
C TYR A 85 28.55 4.87 7.09
N ILE A 86 28.49 4.98 5.77
CA ILE A 86 27.34 4.59 4.93
C ILE A 86 27.54 3.24 4.22
N HIS A 87 28.57 2.48 4.58
CA HIS A 87 28.91 1.16 4.01
C HIS A 87 29.12 1.15 2.48
N LEU A 88 29.48 2.29 1.88
CA LEU A 88 29.89 2.42 0.48
C LEU A 88 31.42 2.25 0.40
N THR A 89 31.87 1.00 0.27
CA THR A 89 33.26 0.71 -0.10
C THR A 89 33.49 0.93 -1.61
N PRO A 90 34.73 1.21 -2.06
CA PRO A 90 35.05 1.40 -3.48
C PRO A 90 34.61 0.24 -4.40
N GLU A 91 34.66 -1.00 -3.90
CA GLU A 91 34.18 -2.19 -4.62
C GLU A 91 32.65 -2.20 -4.77
N LYS A 92 31.93 -1.83 -3.70
CA LYS A 92 30.46 -1.69 -3.74
C LYS A 92 30.06 -0.52 -4.62
N TYR A 93 30.84 0.56 -4.66
CA TYR A 93 30.64 1.70 -5.56
C TYR A 93 30.66 1.27 -7.04
N LYS A 94 31.65 0.47 -7.46
CA LYS A 94 31.74 -0.03 -8.84
C LYS A 94 30.58 -0.97 -9.20
N LYS A 95 30.12 -1.78 -8.24
CA LYS A 95 28.96 -2.68 -8.40
C LYS A 95 27.62 -1.94 -8.42
N THR A 96 27.47 -0.88 -7.61
CA THR A 96 26.27 -0.03 -7.58
C THR A 96 26.16 0.79 -8.86
N SER A 97 27.28 1.31 -9.39
CA SER A 97 27.32 2.07 -10.64
C SER A 97 26.80 1.22 -11.83
N SER A 98 27.30 -0.01 -12.00
CA SER A 98 26.84 -0.90 -13.08
C SER A 98 25.40 -1.41 -12.90
N TRP A 99 24.94 -1.58 -11.65
CA TRP A 99 23.55 -1.91 -11.36
C TRP A 99 22.60 -0.74 -11.64
N PHE A 100 22.99 0.49 -11.26
CA PHE A 100 22.21 1.70 -11.55
C PHE A 100 22.12 1.98 -13.06
N GLU A 101 23.15 1.62 -13.82
CA GLU A 101 23.15 1.76 -15.27
C GLU A 101 22.11 0.88 -15.97
N ARG A 102 21.84 -0.32 -15.41
CA ARG A 102 20.84 -1.28 -15.91
C ARG A 102 19.44 -1.06 -15.34
N SER A 103 19.29 -0.85 -14.03
CA SER A 103 18.00 -0.84 -13.33
C SER A 103 17.65 0.50 -12.65
N GLY A 104 18.61 1.42 -12.56
CA GLY A 104 18.44 2.69 -11.83
C GLY A 104 17.47 3.65 -12.50
N LYS A 105 17.26 3.55 -13.82
CA LYS A 105 16.34 4.44 -14.57
C LYS A 105 14.90 4.33 -14.07
N VAL A 106 14.42 3.11 -13.86
CA VAL A 106 13.06 2.88 -13.35
C VAL A 106 12.96 3.29 -11.88
N LEU A 107 14.00 2.97 -11.10
CA LEU A 107 14.06 3.31 -9.67
C LEU A 107 14.00 4.83 -9.43
N LEU A 108 14.63 5.63 -10.30
CA LEU A 108 14.62 7.09 -10.20
C LEU A 108 13.23 7.68 -10.39
N VAL A 109 12.41 7.13 -11.28
CA VAL A 109 11.01 7.57 -11.45
C VAL A 109 10.21 7.26 -10.18
N PHE A 110 10.30 6.02 -9.69
CA PHE A 110 9.54 5.59 -8.52
C PHE A 110 10.04 6.19 -7.21
N SER A 111 11.28 6.67 -7.16
CA SER A 111 11.86 7.31 -5.96
C SER A 111 11.04 8.48 -5.45
N TYR A 112 10.38 9.23 -6.34
CA TYR A 112 9.51 10.36 -5.99
C TYR A 112 8.29 9.98 -5.16
N PHE A 113 7.82 8.73 -5.31
CA PHE A 113 6.66 8.19 -4.61
C PHE A 113 7.01 7.48 -3.30
N ILE A 114 8.31 7.31 -3.02
CA ILE A 114 8.79 6.70 -1.78
C ILE A 114 9.36 7.82 -0.88
N PRO A 115 8.69 8.18 0.23
CA PRO A 115 9.20 9.16 1.18
C PRO A 115 10.63 8.83 1.63
N GLY A 116 11.48 9.85 1.79
CA GLY A 116 12.89 9.64 2.14
C GLY A 116 13.80 9.36 0.94
N VAL A 117 13.41 8.46 0.02
CA VAL A 117 14.28 7.99 -1.06
C VAL A 117 14.60 9.11 -2.07
N ARG A 118 13.62 9.93 -2.44
CA ARG A 118 13.82 11.01 -3.42
C ARG A 118 14.87 12.06 -3.01
N HIS A 119 14.98 12.37 -1.71
CA HIS A 119 15.92 13.38 -1.23
C HIS A 119 17.37 12.97 -1.47
N PHE A 120 17.64 11.65 -1.46
CA PHE A 120 18.97 11.11 -1.71
C PHE A 120 19.20 10.69 -3.17
N ALA A 121 18.13 10.56 -3.96
CA ALA A 121 18.21 10.07 -5.34
C ALA A 121 19.13 10.93 -6.22
N GLY A 122 19.05 12.26 -6.12
CA GLY A 122 19.94 13.18 -6.83
C GLY A 122 21.40 13.02 -6.41
N TYR A 123 21.69 13.09 -5.10
CA TYR A 123 23.04 12.92 -4.56
C TYR A 123 23.67 11.58 -4.95
N VAL A 124 22.96 10.47 -4.78
CA VAL A 124 23.45 9.12 -5.10
C VAL A 124 23.71 8.97 -6.60
N SER A 125 22.84 9.52 -7.44
CA SER A 125 23.02 9.52 -8.90
C SER A 125 24.25 10.31 -9.33
N GLY A 126 24.48 11.46 -8.69
CA GLY A 126 25.66 12.29 -8.92
C GLY A 126 26.94 11.61 -8.45
N ILE A 127 26.94 11.09 -7.22
CA ILE A 127 28.07 10.34 -6.63
C ILE A 127 28.47 9.18 -7.55
N SER A 128 27.49 8.45 -8.08
CA SER A 128 27.70 7.31 -8.99
C SER A 128 28.15 7.71 -10.40
N ARG A 129 28.31 9.02 -10.66
CA ARG A 129 28.72 9.62 -11.94
C ARG A 129 27.87 9.20 -13.13
N LEU A 130 26.56 9.01 -12.92
CA LEU A 130 25.65 8.68 -14.00
C LEU A 130 25.70 9.76 -15.10
N PRO A 131 25.70 9.41 -16.39
CA PRO A 131 25.57 10.37 -17.47
C PRO A 131 24.31 11.23 -17.27
N PHE A 132 24.42 12.55 -17.46
CA PHE A 132 23.33 13.47 -17.13
C PHE A 132 22.02 13.11 -17.83
N ARG A 133 22.06 12.68 -19.10
CA ARG A 133 20.87 12.24 -19.84
C ARG A 133 20.20 11.01 -19.22
N SER A 134 21.00 10.03 -18.79
CA SER A 134 20.51 8.80 -18.14
C SER A 134 19.89 9.06 -16.77
N PHE A 135 20.27 10.15 -16.11
CA PHE A 135 19.68 10.63 -14.86
C PHE A 135 18.44 11.51 -15.11
N ALA A 136 18.57 12.52 -15.97
CA ALA A 136 17.59 13.59 -16.16
C ALA A 136 16.27 13.05 -16.72
N ILE A 137 16.29 12.17 -17.72
CA ILE A 137 15.06 11.61 -18.31
C ILE A 137 14.17 10.96 -17.25
N PRO A 138 14.65 9.95 -16.48
CA PRO A 138 13.82 9.34 -15.46
C PRO A 138 13.54 10.25 -14.26
N ALA A 139 14.52 11.06 -13.82
CA ALA A 139 14.32 11.96 -12.69
C ALA A 139 13.25 13.03 -12.97
N TYR A 140 13.26 13.61 -14.17
CA TYR A 140 12.28 14.62 -14.57
C TYR A 140 10.94 13.99 -14.90
N SER A 141 10.90 12.77 -15.44
CA SER A 141 9.64 12.03 -15.60
C SER A 141 8.99 11.75 -14.24
N GLY A 142 9.78 11.35 -13.24
CA GLY A 142 9.32 11.19 -11.86
C GLY A 142 8.81 12.49 -11.26
N ALA A 143 9.57 13.59 -11.38
CA ALA A 143 9.14 14.92 -10.94
C ALA A 143 7.84 15.37 -11.62
N LEU A 144 7.69 15.12 -12.92
CA LEU A 144 6.49 15.47 -13.68
C LEU A 144 5.27 14.73 -13.16
N LEU A 145 5.35 13.39 -13.05
CA LEU A 145 4.25 12.57 -12.54
C LEU A 145 3.90 12.93 -11.10
N TRP A 146 4.91 13.20 -10.28
CA TRP A 146 4.75 13.56 -8.89
C TRP A 146 4.08 14.94 -8.73
N SER A 147 4.61 15.98 -9.36
CA SER A 147 4.02 17.33 -9.31
C SER A 147 2.63 17.36 -9.93
N PHE A 148 2.44 16.68 -11.07
CA PHE A 148 1.11 16.55 -11.68
C PHE A 148 0.13 15.87 -10.73
N GLY A 149 0.53 14.73 -10.13
CA GLY A 149 -0.31 13.96 -9.23
C GLY A 149 -0.80 14.76 -8.04
N PHE A 150 0.11 15.37 -7.27
CA PHE A 150 -0.25 16.07 -6.03
C PHE A 150 -0.96 17.41 -6.26
N VAL A 151 -0.57 18.20 -7.27
CA VAL A 151 -1.27 19.45 -7.61
C VAL A 151 -2.68 19.14 -8.14
N THR A 152 -2.83 18.13 -9.00
CA THR A 152 -4.14 17.72 -9.50
C THR A 152 -5.02 17.17 -8.39
N LEU A 153 -4.45 16.34 -7.50
CA LEU A 153 -5.16 15.80 -6.34
C LEU A 153 -5.73 16.92 -5.48
N GLY A 154 -4.92 17.94 -5.16
CA GLY A 154 -5.35 19.09 -4.37
C GLY A 154 -6.45 19.91 -5.04
N LYS A 155 -6.37 20.12 -6.36
CA LYS A 155 -7.40 20.81 -7.12
C LYS A 155 -8.71 20.02 -7.15
N ILE A 156 -8.62 18.71 -7.37
CA ILE A 156 -9.78 17.83 -7.35
C ILE A 156 -10.41 17.86 -5.97
N LEU A 157 -9.63 17.69 -4.90
CA LEU A 157 -10.12 17.65 -3.51
C LEU A 157 -10.72 18.96 -3.00
N GLY A 158 -10.64 20.07 -3.74
CA GLY A 158 -10.98 21.39 -3.23
C GLY A 158 -12.33 21.54 -2.52
N PRO A 159 -13.44 21.01 -3.06
CA PRO A 159 -14.75 21.02 -2.38
C PRO A 159 -14.81 20.26 -1.05
N GLN A 160 -13.92 19.28 -0.86
CA GLN A 160 -13.84 18.42 0.33
C GLN A 160 -12.53 18.64 1.10
N TRP A 161 -11.89 19.79 0.89
CA TRP A 161 -10.55 20.06 1.43
C TRP A 161 -10.51 20.08 2.96
N SER A 162 -11.55 20.61 3.62
CA SER A 162 -11.64 20.63 5.09
C SER A 162 -11.65 19.22 5.67
N VAL A 163 -12.48 18.33 5.12
CA VAL A 163 -12.57 16.92 5.53
C VAL A 163 -11.24 16.19 5.31
N PHE A 164 -10.60 16.43 4.17
CA PHE A 164 -9.28 15.85 3.89
C PHE A 164 -8.20 16.38 4.83
N HIS A 165 -8.20 17.69 5.12
CA HIS A 165 -7.21 18.32 6.00
C HIS A 165 -7.31 17.79 7.44
N ASP A 166 -8.52 17.66 7.96
CA ASP A 166 -8.76 17.16 9.32
C ASP A 166 -8.35 15.69 9.46
N ALA A 167 -8.66 14.87 8.45
CA ALA A 167 -8.22 13.49 8.37
C ALA A 167 -6.69 13.39 8.26
N ALA A 168 -6.08 14.17 7.35
CA ALA A 168 -4.64 14.18 7.16
C ALA A 168 -3.90 14.60 8.43
N GLY A 169 -4.43 15.56 9.20
CA GLY A 169 -3.88 15.97 10.49
C GLY A 169 -3.83 14.83 11.52
N HIS A 170 -4.95 14.10 11.67
CA HIS A 170 -5.01 12.92 12.57
C HIS A 170 -4.02 11.83 12.16
N TYR A 171 -3.99 11.46 10.86
CA TYR A 171 -3.09 10.42 10.37
C TYR A 171 -1.61 10.84 10.36
N PHE A 172 -1.32 12.13 10.14
CA PHE A 172 0.04 12.66 10.21
C PHE A 172 0.60 12.55 11.64
N MET A 173 -0.22 12.78 12.67
CA MET A 173 0.21 12.59 14.06
C MET A 173 0.62 11.14 14.34
N TYR A 174 -0.17 10.16 13.88
CA TYR A 174 0.21 8.74 13.99
C TYR A 174 1.48 8.41 13.19
N PHE A 175 1.66 9.00 12.01
CA PHE A 175 2.87 8.81 11.20
C PHE A 175 4.12 9.39 11.88
N VAL A 176 4.02 10.58 12.46
CA VAL A 176 5.10 11.21 13.24
C VAL A 176 5.39 10.39 14.50
N ALA A 177 4.37 9.93 15.22
CA ALA A 177 4.54 9.07 16.39
C ALA A 177 5.22 7.74 16.04
N ALA A 178 4.81 7.10 14.94
CA ALA A 178 5.45 5.89 14.43
C ALA A 178 6.89 6.15 13.98
N GLY A 179 7.15 7.27 13.30
CA GLY A 179 8.50 7.70 12.91
C GLY A 179 9.39 7.96 14.11
N ALA A 180 8.89 8.64 15.14
CA ALA A 180 9.58 8.88 16.41
C ALA A 180 9.87 7.57 17.14
N LEU A 181 8.91 6.64 17.17
CA LEU A 181 9.10 5.28 17.69
C LEU A 181 10.17 4.51 16.93
N LEU A 182 10.21 4.60 15.60
CA LEU A 182 11.25 3.96 14.78
C LEU A 182 12.63 4.57 15.02
N VAL A 183 12.72 5.89 15.16
CA VAL A 183 13.97 6.57 15.52
C VAL A 183 14.41 6.20 16.94
N ALA A 184 13.50 6.17 17.91
CA ALA A 184 13.76 5.73 19.27
C ALA A 184 14.19 4.27 19.31
N ALA A 185 13.53 3.39 18.56
CA ALA A 185 13.91 1.98 18.40
C ALA A 185 15.26 1.84 17.71
N PHE A 186 15.60 2.69 16.73
CA PHE A 186 16.90 2.69 16.07
C PHE A 186 18.02 3.20 16.99
N LEU A 187 17.77 4.26 17.76
CA LEU A 187 18.71 4.79 18.75
C LEU A 187 18.90 3.82 19.92
N GLY A 188 17.83 3.22 20.40
CA GLY A 188 17.85 2.13 21.37
C GLY A 188 18.59 0.92 20.82
N TYR A 189 18.33 0.52 19.58
CA TYR A 189 19.10 -0.54 18.91
C TYR A 189 20.59 -0.20 18.78
N ARG A 190 20.93 1.06 18.54
CA ARG A 190 22.32 1.51 18.44
C ARG A 190 23.01 1.52 19.81
N HIS A 191 22.30 1.93 20.86
CA HIS A 191 22.83 2.01 22.23
C HIS A 191 22.96 0.61 22.86
N TYR A 192 21.95 -0.23 22.69
CA TYR A 192 21.89 -1.59 23.22
C TYR A 192 22.28 -2.64 22.18
N LYS A 193 23.06 -2.28 21.16
CA LYS A 193 23.37 -3.16 20.01
C LYS A 193 23.95 -4.51 20.44
N ASP A 194 24.80 -4.51 21.46
CA ASP A 194 25.47 -5.72 21.94
C ASP A 194 24.57 -6.55 22.85
N GLU A 195 23.74 -5.91 23.67
CA GLU A 195 22.71 -6.57 24.47
C GLU A 195 21.57 -7.14 23.61
N ILE A 196 21.13 -6.42 22.58
CA ILE A 196 20.13 -6.87 21.61
C ILE A 196 20.71 -7.97 20.73
N LYS A 197 22.01 -7.94 20.38
CA LYS A 197 22.66 -9.08 19.71
C LYS A 197 22.77 -10.30 20.61
N ALA A 198 23.06 -10.10 21.90
CA ALA A 198 23.10 -11.18 22.87
C ALA A 198 21.70 -11.76 23.10
N PHE A 199 20.68 -10.92 23.31
CA PHE A 199 19.28 -11.27 23.44
C PHE A 199 18.74 -11.90 22.16
N SER A 200 18.99 -11.35 20.99
CA SER A 200 18.58 -11.96 19.72
C SER A 200 19.31 -13.26 19.45
N LYS A 201 20.58 -13.45 19.82
CA LYS A 201 21.21 -14.79 19.80
C LYS A 201 20.58 -15.74 20.81
N LYS A 202 20.19 -15.27 22.00
CA LYS A 202 19.51 -16.07 23.04
C LYS A 202 18.09 -16.44 22.60
N LEU A 203 17.36 -15.49 22.02
CA LEU A 203 16.03 -15.63 21.44
C LEU A 203 16.06 -16.47 20.18
N LEU A 204 17.05 -16.30 19.30
CA LEU A 204 17.24 -17.14 18.12
C LEU A 204 17.65 -18.55 18.54
N LYS A 205 18.51 -18.73 19.55
CA LYS A 205 18.78 -20.05 20.13
C LYS A 205 17.57 -20.64 20.84
N TRP A 206 16.77 -19.84 21.53
CA TRP A 206 15.55 -20.27 22.21
C TRP A 206 14.47 -20.64 21.21
N ILE A 207 14.20 -19.81 20.20
CA ILE A 207 13.34 -20.08 19.05
C ILE A 207 13.88 -21.25 18.25
N LEU A 208 15.19 -21.39 18.01
CA LEU A 208 15.74 -22.53 17.27
C LEU A 208 15.64 -23.82 18.08
N ALA A 209 15.91 -23.77 19.38
CA ALA A 209 15.74 -24.89 20.31
C ALA A 209 14.26 -25.26 20.48
N HIS A 210 13.36 -24.28 20.57
CA HIS A 210 11.90 -24.45 20.57
C HIS A 210 11.36 -24.80 19.18
N SER A 211 12.01 -24.45 18.07
CA SER A 211 11.59 -24.79 16.70
C SER A 211 12.04 -26.20 16.30
N LYS A 212 12.97 -26.79 17.07
CA LYS A 212 13.18 -28.23 17.08
C LYS A 212 12.08 -28.97 17.85
N THR A 213 11.32 -28.28 18.69
CA THR A 213 10.21 -28.84 19.50
C THR A 213 8.85 -28.58 18.85
N ILE A 214 8.64 -27.38 18.30
CA ILE A 214 7.46 -26.92 17.56
C ILE A 214 7.59 -27.44 16.14
N ARG A 215 6.74 -28.39 15.77
CA ARG A 215 6.70 -28.89 14.39
C ARG A 215 6.39 -27.70 13.46
N ALA A 216 6.97 -27.64 12.27
CA ALA A 216 6.71 -26.55 11.30
C ALA A 216 5.20 -26.25 11.08
N ALA A 217 4.35 -27.25 11.30
CA ALA A 217 2.90 -27.15 11.34
C ALA A 217 2.35 -26.22 12.43
N GLU A 218 2.88 -26.26 13.65
CA GLU A 218 2.43 -25.44 14.78
C GLU A 218 2.79 -23.97 14.59
N PHE A 219 3.96 -23.66 14.04
CA PHE A 219 4.35 -22.29 13.67
C PHE A 219 3.43 -21.73 12.58
N PHE A 220 3.13 -22.55 11.56
CA PHE A 220 2.20 -22.20 10.49
C PHE A 220 0.78 -21.93 11.04
N LEU A 221 0.26 -22.83 11.88
CA LEU A 221 -1.03 -22.66 12.56
C LEU A 221 -1.08 -21.39 13.41
N SER A 222 -0.03 -21.13 14.21
CA SER A 222 0.06 -19.94 15.06
C SER A 222 0.03 -18.65 14.24
N THR A 223 0.71 -18.65 13.09
CA THR A 223 0.70 -17.52 12.15
C THR A 223 -0.70 -17.31 11.57
N MET A 224 -1.39 -18.38 11.14
CA MET A 224 -2.76 -18.29 10.62
C MET A 224 -3.79 -17.86 11.67
N ALA A 225 -3.62 -18.31 12.91
CA ALA A 225 -4.45 -17.89 14.04
C ALA A 225 -4.26 -16.40 14.33
N LEU A 226 -3.02 -15.91 14.33
CA LEU A 226 -2.72 -14.48 14.47
C LEU A 226 -3.36 -13.66 13.34
N VAL A 227 -3.20 -14.08 12.08
CA VAL A 227 -3.82 -13.42 10.93
C VAL A 227 -5.34 -13.38 11.06
N SER A 228 -5.96 -14.47 11.50
CA SER A 228 -7.40 -14.54 11.73
C SER A 228 -7.85 -13.60 12.85
N ALA A 229 -7.09 -13.51 13.95
CA ALA A 229 -7.37 -12.59 15.04
C ALA A 229 -7.26 -11.13 14.58
N VAL A 230 -6.24 -10.78 13.79
CA VAL A 230 -6.09 -9.44 13.21
C VAL A 230 -7.30 -9.07 12.35
N PHE A 231 -7.74 -9.95 11.46
CA PHE A 231 -8.94 -9.69 10.65
C PHE A 231 -10.21 -9.58 11.49
N ALA A 232 -10.36 -10.38 12.55
CA ALA A 232 -11.49 -10.29 13.46
C ALA A 232 -11.53 -8.94 14.21
N VAL A 233 -10.37 -8.45 14.69
CA VAL A 233 -10.26 -7.12 15.30
C VAL A 233 -10.62 -6.03 14.29
N LEU A 234 -10.12 -6.12 13.06
CA LEU A 234 -10.47 -5.17 11.99
C LEU A 234 -11.97 -5.21 11.68
N MET A 235 -12.58 -6.39 11.63
CA MET A 235 -14.02 -6.57 11.41
C MET A 235 -14.86 -5.88 12.50
N ILE A 236 -14.48 -6.04 13.77
CA ILE A 236 -15.13 -5.37 14.90
C ILE A 236 -14.96 -3.84 14.78
N GLY A 237 -13.75 -3.37 14.46
CA GLY A 237 -13.50 -1.94 14.24
C GLY A 237 -14.35 -1.37 13.10
N LEU A 238 -14.50 -2.08 11.99
CA LEU A 238 -15.38 -1.64 10.91
C LEU A 238 -16.86 -1.65 11.33
N ALA A 239 -17.30 -2.62 12.14
CA ALA A 239 -18.64 -2.62 12.70
C ALA A 239 -18.87 -1.41 13.62
N GLN A 240 -17.87 -1.03 14.42
CA GLN A 240 -17.92 0.16 15.26
C GLN A 240 -17.99 1.44 14.43
N ASN A 241 -17.17 1.56 13.38
CA ASN A 241 -17.19 2.72 12.48
C ASN A 241 -18.52 2.83 11.73
N TYR A 242 -19.11 1.68 11.34
CA TYR A 242 -20.47 1.63 10.78
C TYR A 242 -21.51 2.13 11.78
N TRP A 243 -21.38 1.72 13.05
CA TRP A 243 -22.27 2.15 14.11
C TRP A 243 -22.16 3.66 14.38
N HIS A 244 -20.96 4.23 14.43
CA HIS A 244 -20.76 5.65 14.74
C HIS A 244 -20.88 6.59 13.54
N ASP A 245 -21.31 6.09 12.36
CA ASP A 245 -21.43 6.84 11.10
C ASP A 245 -20.14 7.54 10.65
N GLU A 246 -18.98 7.00 11.05
CA GLU A 246 -17.67 7.52 10.68
C GLU A 246 -17.34 7.26 9.21
N PHE A 247 -18.08 6.35 8.54
CA PHE A 247 -17.91 6.08 7.12
C PHE A 247 -18.48 7.14 6.19
N SER A 248 -19.36 8.02 6.66
CA SER A 248 -19.97 9.07 5.84
C SER A 248 -18.91 9.94 5.13
N GLN A 249 -17.91 10.41 5.88
CA GLN A 249 -16.80 11.20 5.37
C GLN A 249 -15.92 10.41 4.40
N PHE A 250 -15.56 9.17 4.76
CA PHE A 250 -14.78 8.28 3.90
C PHE A 250 -15.48 8.03 2.57
N ASN A 251 -16.78 7.69 2.61
CA ASN A 251 -17.60 7.44 1.44
C ASN A 251 -17.67 8.68 0.52
N ALA A 252 -17.91 9.87 1.10
CA ALA A 252 -18.02 11.11 0.35
C ALA A 252 -16.71 11.48 -0.34
N VAL A 253 -15.59 11.47 0.40
CA VAL A 253 -14.26 11.82 -0.13
C VAL A 253 -13.84 10.82 -1.22
N THR A 254 -13.97 9.52 -0.96
CA THR A 254 -13.55 8.49 -1.92
C THR A 254 -14.39 8.52 -3.20
N LYS A 255 -15.72 8.62 -3.11
CA LYS A 255 -16.59 8.76 -4.30
C LYS A 255 -16.24 10.04 -5.07
N TYR A 256 -16.05 11.14 -4.38
CA TYR A 256 -15.75 12.42 -5.00
C TYR A 256 -14.41 12.39 -5.76
N VAL A 257 -13.33 11.91 -5.13
CA VAL A 257 -12.00 11.78 -5.75
C VAL A 257 -12.05 10.89 -6.98
N LEU A 258 -12.66 9.71 -6.85
CA LEU A 258 -12.71 8.74 -7.95
C LEU A 258 -13.59 9.24 -9.10
N SER A 259 -14.69 9.94 -8.82
CA SER A 259 -15.56 10.53 -9.86
C SER A 259 -14.86 11.56 -10.75
N ARG A 260 -13.83 12.24 -10.21
CA ARG A 260 -13.06 13.29 -10.88
C ARG A 260 -11.69 12.81 -11.38
N ALA A 261 -11.36 11.53 -11.21
CA ALA A 261 -10.08 10.97 -11.62
C ALA A 261 -9.90 11.02 -13.14
N VAL A 262 -8.73 11.51 -13.59
CA VAL A 262 -8.37 11.66 -15.01
C VAL A 262 -8.49 10.33 -15.79
N PHE A 263 -8.23 9.20 -15.12
CA PHE A 263 -8.23 7.86 -15.71
C PHE A 263 -9.48 7.05 -15.35
N LYS A 264 -10.61 7.68 -15.06
CA LYS A 264 -11.86 7.01 -14.66
C LYS A 264 -12.24 5.86 -15.60
N ASN A 265 -12.18 6.08 -16.92
CA ASN A 265 -12.56 5.07 -17.91
C ASN A 265 -11.63 3.85 -17.87
N SER A 266 -10.32 4.08 -17.77
CA SER A 266 -9.33 3.00 -17.65
C SER A 266 -9.49 2.23 -16.33
N LEU A 267 -9.79 2.92 -15.23
CA LEU A 267 -10.05 2.29 -13.94
C LEU A 267 -11.34 1.46 -13.95
N ALA A 268 -12.38 1.92 -14.63
CA ALA A 268 -13.64 1.18 -14.77
C ALA A 268 -13.48 -0.14 -15.56
N SER A 269 -12.56 -0.19 -16.52
CA SER A 269 -12.24 -1.43 -17.26
C SER A 269 -11.74 -2.57 -16.38
N PHE A 270 -11.22 -2.27 -15.18
CA PHE A 270 -10.79 -3.31 -14.24
C PHE A 270 -11.95 -4.06 -13.56
N SER A 271 -13.20 -3.66 -13.79
CA SER A 271 -14.38 -4.44 -13.40
C SER A 271 -14.38 -5.86 -13.97
N VAL A 272 -13.66 -6.10 -15.08
CA VAL A 272 -13.47 -7.44 -15.68
C VAL A 272 -12.91 -8.45 -14.68
N PHE A 273 -12.00 -8.04 -13.79
CA PHE A 273 -11.45 -8.93 -12.77
C PHE A 273 -12.50 -9.40 -11.76
N GLY A 274 -13.58 -8.63 -11.58
CA GLY A 274 -14.69 -8.97 -10.70
C GLY A 274 -15.83 -9.67 -11.42
N SER A 275 -15.70 -9.90 -12.73
CA SER A 275 -16.75 -10.54 -13.52
C SER A 275 -16.91 -12.02 -13.16
N GLY A 276 -18.15 -12.53 -13.30
CA GLY A 276 -18.44 -13.95 -13.07
C GLY A 276 -17.59 -14.89 -13.92
N TYR A 277 -17.21 -14.46 -15.13
CA TYR A 277 -16.31 -15.23 -16.01
C TYR A 277 -14.90 -15.39 -15.43
N THR A 278 -14.31 -14.32 -14.90
CA THR A 278 -12.98 -14.37 -14.27
C THR A 278 -12.99 -15.28 -13.05
N LEU A 279 -14.02 -15.17 -12.21
CA LEU A 279 -14.17 -16.02 -11.03
C LEU A 279 -14.37 -17.48 -11.40
N PHE A 280 -15.19 -17.76 -12.41
CA PHE A 280 -15.37 -19.11 -12.93
C PHE A 280 -14.06 -19.71 -13.44
N PHE A 281 -13.30 -18.95 -14.23
CA PHE A 281 -12.02 -19.41 -14.77
C PHE A 281 -10.99 -19.66 -13.66
N LEU A 282 -10.92 -18.79 -12.65
CA LEU A 282 -10.04 -18.96 -11.49
C LEU A 282 -10.39 -20.23 -10.69
N LEU A 283 -11.69 -20.49 -10.47
CA LEU A 283 -12.16 -21.70 -9.81
C LEU A 283 -11.87 -22.94 -10.66
N ALA A 284 -12.09 -22.88 -11.97
CA ALA A 284 -11.81 -23.98 -12.90
C ALA A 284 -10.32 -24.34 -12.91
N ILE A 285 -9.42 -23.35 -12.92
CA ILE A 285 -7.97 -23.57 -12.77
C ILE A 285 -7.68 -24.25 -11.43
N THR A 286 -8.24 -23.74 -10.34
CA THR A 286 -8.00 -24.27 -9.00
C THR A 286 -8.43 -25.74 -8.90
N VAL A 287 -9.63 -26.07 -9.37
CA VAL A 287 -10.15 -27.45 -9.44
C VAL A 287 -9.25 -28.33 -10.31
N SER A 288 -8.83 -27.83 -11.48
CA SER A 288 -7.95 -28.57 -12.39
C SER A 288 -6.58 -28.89 -11.76
N VAL A 289 -6.03 -27.96 -10.98
CA VAL A 289 -4.75 -28.16 -10.26
C VAL A 289 -4.92 -29.20 -9.14
N ILE A 290 -5.99 -29.12 -8.35
CA ILE A 290 -6.30 -30.11 -7.29
C ILE A 290 -6.47 -31.50 -7.92
N TRP A 291 -7.17 -31.57 -9.05
CA TRP A 291 -7.33 -32.81 -9.80
C TRP A 291 -5.97 -33.35 -10.27
N ALA A 292 -5.13 -32.55 -10.92
CA ALA A 292 -3.84 -32.99 -11.45
C ALA A 292 -2.85 -33.48 -10.38
N LYS A 293 -2.85 -32.91 -9.17
CA LYS A 293 -1.85 -33.21 -8.13
C LYS A 293 -2.13 -34.46 -7.29
N ASN A 294 -3.38 -34.94 -7.26
CA ASN A 294 -3.81 -36.19 -6.62
C ASN A 294 -3.39 -36.39 -5.15
N ARG A 295 -3.25 -35.32 -4.35
CA ARG A 295 -2.92 -35.40 -2.92
C ARG A 295 -4.07 -34.85 -2.08
N ASN A 296 -4.67 -35.67 -1.21
CA ASN A 296 -5.76 -35.28 -0.28
C ASN A 296 -6.93 -34.52 -0.95
N ARG A 297 -7.34 -34.95 -2.16
CA ARG A 297 -8.36 -34.28 -2.98
C ARG A 297 -9.66 -33.99 -2.24
N LEU A 298 -10.16 -34.92 -1.44
CA LEU A 298 -11.43 -34.76 -0.70
C LEU A 298 -11.39 -33.57 0.27
N LEU A 299 -10.27 -33.39 1.00
CA LEU A 299 -10.12 -32.32 1.98
C LEU A 299 -9.96 -30.95 1.31
N GLU A 300 -9.36 -30.91 0.13
CA GLU A 300 -9.14 -29.66 -0.61
C GLU A 300 -10.39 -29.23 -1.37
N TYR A 301 -11.13 -30.18 -1.95
CA TYR A 301 -12.45 -29.89 -2.51
C TYR A 301 -13.44 -29.47 -1.43
N SER A 302 -13.43 -30.14 -0.27
CA SER A 302 -14.33 -29.74 0.82
C SER A 302 -13.97 -28.36 1.36
N LEU A 303 -12.69 -27.99 1.48
CA LEU A 303 -12.30 -26.62 1.83
C LEU A 303 -12.86 -25.59 0.83
N LEU A 304 -12.68 -25.83 -0.48
CA LEU A 304 -13.17 -24.91 -1.52
C LEU A 304 -14.69 -24.78 -1.49
N VAL A 305 -15.41 -25.90 -1.36
CA VAL A 305 -16.88 -25.93 -1.29
C VAL A 305 -17.39 -25.25 -0.02
N VAL A 306 -16.82 -25.54 1.15
CA VAL A 306 -17.21 -24.92 2.41
C VAL A 306 -16.95 -23.42 2.37
N CYS A 307 -15.79 -22.99 1.86
CA CYS A 307 -15.48 -21.57 1.71
C CYS A 307 -16.52 -20.85 0.84
N ILE A 308 -16.93 -21.40 -0.31
CA ILE A 308 -17.82 -20.72 -1.26
C ILE A 308 -19.29 -20.84 -0.88
N VAL A 309 -19.75 -22.03 -0.49
CA VAL A 309 -21.16 -22.27 -0.15
C VAL A 309 -21.49 -21.73 1.23
N GLY A 310 -20.60 -21.97 2.21
CA GLY A 310 -20.77 -21.47 3.57
C GLY A 310 -20.63 -19.95 3.67
N ALA A 311 -19.92 -19.32 2.74
CA ALA A 311 -19.80 -17.87 2.64
C ALA A 311 -21.16 -17.15 2.61
N LYS A 312 -22.13 -17.67 1.84
CA LYS A 312 -23.47 -17.07 1.77
C LYS A 312 -24.20 -17.13 3.12
N LEU A 313 -24.09 -18.25 3.83
CA LEU A 313 -24.71 -18.41 5.15
C LEU A 313 -24.07 -17.48 6.18
N PHE A 314 -22.73 -17.39 6.18
CA PHE A 314 -22.00 -16.49 7.07
C PHE A 314 -22.35 -15.01 6.80
N HIS A 315 -22.45 -14.62 5.52
CA HIS A 315 -22.88 -13.28 5.14
C HIS A 315 -24.29 -12.96 5.64
N ILE A 316 -25.25 -13.87 5.49
CA ILE A 316 -26.60 -13.72 6.04
C ILE A 316 -26.57 -13.57 7.57
N LEU A 317 -25.75 -14.35 8.27
CA LEU A 317 -25.58 -14.23 9.72
C LEU A 317 -25.08 -12.83 10.10
N ILE A 318 -24.08 -12.31 9.39
CA ILE A 318 -23.57 -10.94 9.61
C ILE A 318 -24.68 -9.92 9.41
N LEU A 319 -25.47 -10.04 8.34
CA LEU A 319 -26.57 -9.12 8.07
C LEU A 319 -27.63 -9.16 9.19
N ILE A 320 -27.93 -10.34 9.72
CA ILE A 320 -28.85 -10.49 10.87
C ILE A 320 -28.28 -9.78 12.10
N VAL A 321 -26.99 -9.99 12.41
CA VAL A 321 -26.32 -9.35 13.55
C VAL A 321 -26.27 -7.82 13.40
N LEU A 322 -26.06 -7.33 12.19
CA LEU A 322 -26.00 -5.89 11.89
C LEU A 322 -27.40 -5.27 11.68
N SER A 323 -28.44 -6.07 11.45
CA SER A 323 -29.80 -5.56 11.16
C SER A 323 -30.37 -4.61 12.21
N PRO A 324 -30.19 -4.82 13.53
CA PRO A 324 -30.69 -3.88 14.54
C PRO A 324 -29.96 -2.54 14.49
N LEU A 325 -28.77 -2.51 13.88
CA LEU A 325 -27.91 -1.33 13.77
C LEU A 325 -28.18 -0.53 12.48
N LYS A 326 -29.06 -1.00 11.58
CA LYS A 326 -29.41 -0.30 10.33
C LYS A 326 -30.42 0.85 10.52
N ILE A 327 -30.92 1.07 11.73
CA ILE A 327 -31.94 2.10 12.00
C ILE A 327 -31.26 3.48 12.12
N GLY A 328 -31.42 4.30 11.08
CA GLY A 328 -30.93 5.69 11.00
C GLY A 328 -30.72 6.15 9.55
N ALA A 329 -31.09 7.39 9.22
CA ALA A 329 -31.26 7.91 7.85
C ALA A 329 -29.98 8.00 6.97
N VAL A 330 -28.82 7.55 7.45
CA VAL A 330 -27.50 7.77 6.78
C VAL A 330 -26.70 6.47 6.57
N ARG A 331 -27.16 5.32 7.10
CA ARG A 331 -26.39 4.06 7.05
C ARG A 331 -26.73 3.22 5.80
N SER A 332 -25.71 2.61 5.19
CA SER A 332 -25.89 1.74 4.01
C SER A 332 -26.65 0.47 4.38
N GLU A 333 -27.72 0.15 3.65
CA GLU A 333 -28.45 -1.10 3.81
C GLU A 333 -27.66 -2.33 3.31
N ASP A 334 -26.67 -2.12 2.43
CA ASP A 334 -25.90 -3.18 1.79
C ASP A 334 -24.59 -3.51 2.52
N PHE A 335 -24.31 -2.87 3.66
CA PHE A 335 -23.10 -3.17 4.44
C PHE A 335 -23.18 -4.52 5.18
N PRO A 336 -22.15 -5.40 5.08
CA PRO A 336 -21.07 -5.41 4.09
C PRO A 336 -21.53 -5.96 2.71
N GLU A 337 -21.00 -5.41 1.60
CA GLU A 337 -21.53 -5.75 0.26
C GLU A 337 -21.15 -7.18 -0.17
N PHE A 338 -22.17 -7.94 -0.59
CA PHE A 338 -22.07 -9.37 -0.87
C PHE A 338 -21.09 -9.71 -2.00
N GLY A 339 -21.07 -8.93 -3.09
CA GLY A 339 -20.19 -9.20 -4.22
C GLY A 339 -18.71 -9.07 -3.86
N SER A 340 -18.32 -8.03 -3.11
CA SER A 340 -16.95 -7.83 -2.62
C SER A 340 -16.57 -8.91 -1.61
N PHE A 341 -17.51 -9.29 -0.75
CA PHE A 341 -17.35 -10.44 0.14
C PHE A 341 -17.03 -11.72 -0.65
N MET A 342 -17.82 -12.06 -1.67
CA MET A 342 -17.59 -13.24 -2.50
C MET A 342 -16.28 -13.16 -3.30
N LEU A 343 -15.90 -11.97 -3.80
CA LEU A 343 -14.62 -11.78 -4.47
C LEU A 343 -13.45 -12.15 -3.55
N MET A 344 -13.45 -11.66 -2.32
CA MET A 344 -12.40 -12.01 -1.35
C MET A 344 -12.38 -13.51 -1.06
N VAL A 345 -13.55 -14.13 -0.91
CA VAL A 345 -13.66 -15.57 -0.64
C VAL A 345 -13.10 -16.40 -1.81
N VAL A 346 -13.50 -16.10 -3.04
CA VAL A 346 -13.07 -16.85 -4.23
C VAL A 346 -11.59 -16.64 -4.53
N TYR A 347 -11.11 -15.39 -4.54
CA TYR A 347 -9.69 -15.10 -4.77
C TYR A 347 -8.81 -15.70 -3.66
N GLY A 348 -9.21 -15.52 -2.39
CA GLY A 348 -8.46 -15.99 -1.24
C GLY A 348 -8.36 -17.52 -1.19
N SER A 349 -9.48 -18.23 -1.34
CA SER A 349 -9.49 -19.70 -1.37
C SER A 349 -8.72 -20.29 -2.55
N SER A 350 -8.89 -19.72 -3.75
CA SER A 350 -8.19 -20.15 -4.94
C SER A 350 -6.68 -19.96 -4.82
N LEU A 351 -6.23 -18.76 -4.40
CA LEU A 351 -4.81 -18.47 -4.22
C LEU A 351 -4.18 -19.33 -3.13
N PHE A 352 -4.87 -19.56 -2.00
CA PHE A 352 -4.36 -20.42 -0.94
C PHE A 352 -4.14 -21.86 -1.43
N LEU A 353 -5.10 -22.41 -2.16
CA LEU A 353 -5.00 -23.77 -2.71
C LEU A 353 -3.94 -23.88 -3.81
N LEU A 354 -3.85 -22.90 -4.71
CA LEU A 354 -2.81 -22.84 -5.73
C LEU A 354 -1.40 -22.69 -5.11
N ALA A 355 -1.28 -21.84 -4.09
CA ALA A 355 -0.05 -21.64 -3.34
C ALA A 355 0.45 -22.94 -2.72
N ARG A 356 -0.46 -23.72 -2.13
CA ARG A 356 -0.16 -25.01 -1.51
C ARG A 356 0.39 -26.07 -2.48
N HIS A 357 0.01 -26.02 -3.75
CA HIS A 357 0.46 -26.98 -4.77
C HIS A 357 1.62 -26.49 -5.65
N SER A 358 2.03 -25.24 -5.48
CA SER A 358 3.15 -24.66 -6.20
C SER A 358 4.48 -25.02 -5.55
N VAL A 359 5.41 -25.54 -6.34
CA VAL A 359 6.78 -25.85 -5.90
C VAL A 359 7.68 -24.61 -5.97
N ARG A 360 7.24 -23.53 -6.65
CA ARG A 360 8.05 -22.34 -6.93
C ARG A 360 7.58 -21.14 -6.11
N ASN A 361 8.28 -20.86 -5.00
CA ASN A 361 7.97 -19.76 -4.08
C ASN A 361 7.82 -18.40 -4.75
N PHE A 362 8.60 -18.11 -5.80
CA PHE A 362 8.52 -16.82 -6.52
C PHE A 362 7.22 -16.63 -7.30
N ALA A 363 6.75 -17.66 -8.01
CA ALA A 363 5.52 -17.60 -8.80
C ALA A 363 4.29 -17.42 -7.89
N LEU A 364 4.35 -18.01 -6.70
CA LEU A 364 3.33 -17.90 -5.66
C LEU A 364 3.23 -16.48 -5.10
N ILE A 365 4.37 -15.86 -4.75
CA ILE A 365 4.40 -14.47 -4.30
C ILE A 365 3.81 -13.55 -5.38
N LEU A 366 4.19 -13.76 -6.65
CA LEU A 366 3.67 -12.97 -7.75
C LEU A 366 2.16 -13.15 -7.96
N ALA A 367 1.66 -14.39 -7.86
CA ALA A 367 0.23 -14.69 -7.98
C ALA A 367 -0.59 -14.06 -6.84
N SER A 368 -0.09 -14.13 -5.59
CA SER A 368 -0.74 -13.47 -4.45
C SER A 368 -0.77 -11.95 -4.60
N LEU A 369 0.34 -11.34 -5.04
CA LEU A 369 0.38 -9.90 -5.33
C LEU A 369 -0.57 -9.52 -6.47
N ALA A 370 -0.66 -10.35 -7.52
CA ALA A 370 -1.56 -10.12 -8.64
C ALA A 370 -3.04 -10.23 -8.23
N GLY A 371 -3.40 -11.19 -7.37
CA GLY A 371 -4.77 -11.29 -6.87
C GLY A 371 -5.14 -10.16 -5.91
N LEU A 372 -4.24 -9.72 -5.03
CA LEU A 372 -4.44 -8.52 -4.21
C LEU A 372 -4.62 -7.27 -5.09
N PHE A 373 -3.82 -7.14 -6.14
CA PHE A 373 -3.97 -6.07 -7.12
C PHE A 373 -5.33 -6.14 -7.83
N ALA A 374 -5.78 -7.32 -8.26
CA ALA A 374 -7.09 -7.51 -8.87
C ALA A 374 -8.25 -7.14 -7.92
N LEU A 375 -8.18 -7.54 -6.64
CA LEU A 375 -9.17 -7.15 -5.62
C LEU A 375 -9.21 -5.64 -5.40
N LEU A 376 -8.05 -4.97 -5.37
CA LEU A 376 -7.97 -3.53 -5.26
C LEU A 376 -8.56 -2.82 -6.49
N CYS A 377 -8.21 -3.27 -7.69
CA CYS A 377 -8.72 -2.69 -8.93
C CYS A 377 -10.23 -2.90 -9.09
N THR A 378 -10.77 -4.06 -8.71
CA THR A 378 -12.22 -4.32 -8.73
C THR A 378 -12.97 -3.47 -7.71
N GLY A 379 -12.39 -3.27 -6.53
CA GLY A 379 -12.95 -2.37 -5.52
C GLY A 379 -13.06 -0.93 -6.05
N ILE A 380 -11.97 -0.41 -6.65
CA ILE A 380 -11.96 0.92 -7.28
C ILE A 380 -12.98 1.00 -8.43
N ALA A 381 -13.04 -0.01 -9.30
CA ALA A 381 -13.98 -0.05 -10.41
C ALA A 381 -15.43 -0.04 -9.93
N LYS A 382 -15.75 -0.78 -8.85
CA LYS A 382 -17.09 -0.80 -8.23
C LYS A 382 -17.49 0.55 -7.66
N VAL A 383 -16.58 1.27 -6.98
CA VAL A 383 -16.88 2.63 -6.49
C VAL A 383 -17.22 3.59 -7.65
N LEU A 384 -16.57 3.42 -8.80
CA LEU A 384 -16.83 4.23 -10.00
C LEU A 384 -18.19 3.97 -10.63
N SER A 385 -18.80 2.80 -10.38
CA SER A 385 -20.09 2.39 -10.91
C SER A 385 -21.31 2.97 -10.18
N ILE A 386 -21.13 3.94 -9.27
CA ILE A 386 -22.17 4.69 -8.52
C ILE A 386 -22.98 3.86 -7.50
N ASP A 387 -23.23 2.58 -7.78
CA ASP A 387 -24.19 1.73 -7.05
C ASP A 387 -23.72 1.28 -5.65
N VAL A 388 -22.42 1.35 -5.33
CA VAL A 388 -21.90 0.79 -4.08
C VAL A 388 -21.07 1.82 -3.31
N LEU A 389 -21.20 1.85 -1.98
CA LEU A 389 -20.37 2.71 -1.14
C LEU A 389 -18.98 2.09 -0.91
N PRO A 390 -17.91 2.92 -0.88
CA PRO A 390 -16.55 2.45 -0.59
C PRO A 390 -16.44 1.63 0.71
N SER A 391 -17.13 2.05 1.77
CA SER A 391 -17.18 1.33 3.05
C SER A 391 -17.80 -0.06 2.93
N ASP A 392 -18.85 -0.24 2.12
CA ASP A 392 -19.49 -1.55 1.93
C ASP A 392 -18.57 -2.55 1.23
N ILE A 393 -17.76 -2.06 0.27
CA ILE A 393 -16.73 -2.87 -0.41
C ILE A 393 -15.63 -3.28 0.56
N VAL A 394 -15.12 -2.32 1.35
CA VAL A 394 -14.09 -2.59 2.38
C VAL A 394 -14.62 -3.58 3.42
N GLY A 395 -15.88 -3.39 3.85
CA GLY A 395 -16.60 -4.33 4.70
C GLY A 395 -16.66 -5.72 4.06
N GLY A 396 -17.09 -5.82 2.80
CA GLY A 396 -17.12 -7.08 2.07
C GLY A 396 -15.77 -7.80 2.11
N TYR A 397 -14.68 -7.11 1.77
CA TYR A 397 -13.33 -7.69 1.80
C TYR A 397 -12.89 -8.12 3.19
N VAL A 398 -13.06 -7.31 4.24
CA VAL A 398 -12.60 -7.68 5.58
C VAL A 398 -13.42 -8.83 6.16
N TYR A 399 -14.74 -8.81 6.03
CA TYR A 399 -15.60 -9.89 6.52
C TYR A 399 -15.36 -11.19 5.74
N GLY A 400 -15.11 -11.09 4.42
CA GLY A 400 -14.70 -12.24 3.60
C GLY A 400 -13.33 -12.79 4.02
N ALA A 401 -12.39 -11.91 4.40
CA ALA A 401 -11.07 -12.30 4.90
C ALA A 401 -11.16 -13.10 6.21
N VAL A 402 -12.01 -12.66 7.15
CA VAL A 402 -12.28 -13.39 8.40
C VAL A 402 -12.83 -14.78 8.11
N TRP A 403 -13.80 -14.88 7.19
CA TRP A 403 -14.40 -16.16 6.81
C TRP A 403 -13.34 -17.13 6.26
N ILE A 404 -12.52 -16.70 5.31
CA ILE A 404 -11.50 -17.60 4.74
C ILE A 404 -10.38 -17.92 5.71
N SER A 405 -9.93 -16.96 6.54
CA SER A 405 -8.81 -17.19 7.45
C SER A 405 -9.19 -18.20 8.54
N PHE A 406 -10.41 -18.11 9.05
CA PHE A 406 -10.97 -19.06 9.99
C PHE A 406 -11.11 -20.46 9.36
N ASN A 407 -11.67 -20.55 8.15
CA ASN A 407 -11.78 -21.83 7.45
C ASN A 407 -10.42 -22.45 7.14
N PHE A 408 -9.42 -21.67 6.73
CA PHE A 408 -8.08 -22.20 6.50
C PHE A 408 -7.45 -22.74 7.79
N LEU A 409 -7.61 -22.03 8.91
CA LEU A 409 -7.11 -22.48 10.21
C LEU A 409 -7.76 -23.81 10.60
N LEU A 410 -9.09 -23.90 10.53
CA LEU A 410 -9.86 -25.09 10.88
C LEU A 410 -9.48 -26.29 10.01
N PHE A 411 -9.37 -26.09 8.70
CA PHE A 411 -8.99 -27.15 7.78
C PHE A 411 -7.55 -27.64 7.95
N GLU A 412 -6.61 -26.74 8.28
CA GLU A 412 -5.23 -27.17 8.53
C GLU A 412 -5.13 -27.94 9.86
N MET A 413 -5.90 -27.55 10.88
CA MET A 413 -6.04 -28.34 12.11
C MET A 413 -6.57 -29.76 11.84
N ILE A 414 -7.67 -29.87 11.09
CA ILE A 414 -8.26 -31.18 10.71
C ILE A 414 -7.25 -32.03 9.94
N ARG A 415 -6.52 -31.42 9.00
CA ARG A 415 -5.51 -32.12 8.21
C ARG A 415 -4.38 -32.68 9.08
N LEU A 416 -3.93 -31.92 10.08
CA LEU A 416 -2.88 -32.36 10.99
C LEU A 416 -3.35 -33.55 11.83
N ILE A 417 -4.58 -33.49 12.36
CA ILE A 417 -5.21 -34.60 13.10
C ILE A 417 -5.29 -35.86 12.22
N ILE A 418 -5.76 -35.74 10.98
CA ILE A 418 -5.85 -36.88 10.05
C ILE A 418 -4.46 -37.47 9.73
N ASN A 419 -3.45 -36.63 9.58
CA ASN A 419 -2.09 -37.07 9.30
C ASN A 419 -1.42 -37.75 10.51
N GLU A 420 -1.72 -37.32 11.74
CA GLU A 420 -1.28 -38.01 12.96
C GLU A 420 -1.97 -39.38 13.09
N TYR A 421 -3.28 -39.44 12.85
CA TYR A 421 -4.04 -40.69 12.92
C TYR A 421 -3.62 -41.73 11.88
N ARG A 422 -3.14 -41.31 10.69
CA ARG A 422 -2.60 -42.23 9.67
C ARG A 422 -1.17 -42.73 9.94
N LYS A 423 -0.46 -42.15 10.93
CA LYS A 423 0.93 -42.50 11.27
C LYS A 423 1.04 -43.38 12.51
N GLY A 424 0.03 -43.36 13.40
CA GLY A 424 -0.15 -44.36 14.46
C GLY A 424 -0.93 -45.54 13.92
#